data_AF-A0A971SHA0-F1
#
_entry.id   AF-A0A971SHA0-F1
#
_cell.length_a   1.000
_cell.length_b   1.000
_cell.length_c   1.000
_cell.angle_alpha   90.00
_cell.angle_beta   90.00
_cell.angle_gamma   90.00
#
_symmetry.space_group_name_H-M   'P 1'
#
loop_
_entity.id
_entity.type
_entity.pdbx_description
1 polymer ?
#
loop_
_entity_poly.entity_id
_entity_poly.type
_entity_poly.pdbx_seq_one_letter_code
_entity_poly.pdbx_strand_id
1 'polypeptide(L)'
;MRIKKSILMMLAILLFILLPTVVGAMTNVPYPSYNYNFWQQMVPAPQAYVPARTLRGSDLGLDDFRAPQDLFVAPHGEIYIVDSGNNRIVCVNEKFELIRVVSEFQNNGRPDGFNRPSGIFVRDNGWMYVADQENERVVILDRRGNLLQEITTPAVQEEGLFSAEFRFRPQKVGVDHFGRIYVIARNVYDGIMEFTIDGEFRGFIGAPRVTPTLAEYIWRRIGTKEQKERMLLFLPVEHSNMDIDERGFVYATVVGGAVQEHEKVRRLNISGDNVLRIKAYLPPIGDYVTGSELPSTFIDVVAREHGIYSVLD
;
A
#
# COMPACT_ATOMS: atom_id res chain seq x y z
N MET A 1 29.38 40.93 58.22
CA MET A 1 28.70 39.62 58.31
C MET A 1 29.38 38.65 57.34
N ARG A 2 30.36 37.85 57.79
CA ARG A 2 31.12 36.92 56.94
C ARG A 2 30.28 35.65 56.73
N ILE A 3 29.51 35.60 55.65
CA ILE A 3 28.88 34.34 55.21
C ILE A 3 30.02 33.35 54.97
N LYS A 4 30.07 32.28 55.77
CA LYS A 4 31.14 31.28 55.70
C LYS A 4 31.09 30.63 54.32
N LYS A 5 32.26 30.53 53.64
CA LYS A 5 32.40 29.92 52.30
C LYS A 5 31.70 28.57 52.16
N SER A 6 31.56 27.83 53.26
CA SER A 6 30.82 26.58 53.36
C SER A 6 29.33 26.69 53.02
N ILE A 7 28.65 27.79 53.40
CA ILE A 7 27.22 28.00 53.10
C ILE A 7 27.03 28.29 51.61
N LEU A 8 27.92 29.10 51.03
CA LEU A 8 27.89 29.40 49.59
C LEU A 8 28.16 28.15 48.75
N MET A 9 29.07 27.28 49.21
CA MET A 9 29.35 25.99 48.57
C MET A 9 28.17 25.03 48.67
N MET A 10 27.48 25.00 49.81
CA MET A 10 26.28 24.17 50.00
C MET A 10 25.12 24.65 49.12
N LEU A 11 24.94 25.97 48.98
CA LEU A 11 23.94 26.55 48.08
C LEU A 11 24.27 26.27 46.61
N ALA A 12 25.54 26.31 46.21
CA ALA A 12 25.96 25.98 44.84
C ALA A 12 25.73 24.49 44.52
N ILE A 13 25.99 23.58 45.47
CA ILE A 13 25.71 22.15 45.32
C ILE A 13 24.20 21.91 45.24
N LEU A 14 23.40 22.57 46.09
CA LEU A 14 21.95 22.47 46.05
C LEU A 14 21.38 23.00 44.72
N LEU A 15 21.92 24.11 44.20
CA LEU A 15 21.54 24.67 42.90
C LEU A 15 21.92 23.74 41.74
N PHE A 16 23.03 22.99 41.86
CA PHE A 16 23.45 22.02 40.86
C PHE A 16 22.59 20.74 40.87
N ILE A 17 22.06 20.35 42.04
CA ILE A 17 21.12 19.22 42.19
C ILE A 17 19.70 19.61 41.72
N LEU A 18 19.34 20.89 41.80
CA LEU A 18 18.06 21.43 41.35
C LEU A 18 18.02 21.80 39.85
N LEU A 19 19.12 21.64 39.11
CA LEU A 19 19.08 21.77 37.66
C LEU A 19 18.26 20.60 37.10
N PRO A 20 17.12 20.85 36.43
CA PRO A 20 16.38 19.78 35.80
C PRO A 20 17.30 19.10 34.79
N THR A 21 17.53 17.81 34.97
CA THR A 21 18.12 16.99 33.92
C THR A 21 17.15 17.03 32.75
N VAL A 22 17.52 17.78 31.70
CA VAL A 22 16.85 17.68 30.42
C VAL A 22 17.22 16.30 29.89
N VAL A 23 16.45 15.30 30.28
CA VAL A 23 16.43 14.01 29.58
C VAL A 23 15.84 14.35 28.23
N GLY A 24 16.70 14.65 27.26
CA GLY A 24 16.30 14.68 25.87
C GLY A 24 15.74 13.30 25.59
N ALA A 25 14.43 13.22 25.33
CA ALA A 25 13.83 12.02 24.81
C ALA A 25 14.61 11.68 23.54
N MET A 26 15.47 10.67 23.59
CA MET A 26 16.07 10.14 22.38
C MET A 26 14.90 9.57 21.59
N THR A 27 14.47 10.29 20.56
CA THR A 27 13.57 9.76 19.55
C THR A 27 14.33 8.61 18.90
N ASN A 28 14.16 7.40 19.41
CA ASN A 28 14.68 6.20 18.78
C ASN A 28 13.96 6.10 17.43
N VAL A 29 14.65 6.52 16.38
CA VAL A 29 14.14 6.34 15.04
C VAL A 29 14.25 4.85 14.73
N PRO A 30 13.15 4.18 14.39
CA PRO A 30 13.09 2.73 14.38
C PRO A 30 13.83 2.10 13.19
N TYR A 31 14.53 2.91 12.38
CA TYR A 31 15.22 2.43 11.18
C TYR A 31 16.48 3.26 10.86
N PRO A 32 17.52 2.62 10.31
CA PRO A 32 18.65 3.31 9.71
C PRO A 32 18.26 3.97 8.37
N SER A 33 18.90 5.09 8.02
CA SER A 33 18.70 5.75 6.72
C SER A 33 20.03 5.82 5.97
N TYR A 34 20.01 5.50 4.69
CA TYR A 34 21.18 5.46 3.82
C TYR A 34 20.82 5.80 2.37
N ASN A 35 21.84 6.16 1.61
CA ASN A 35 21.81 6.25 0.16
C ASN A 35 22.94 5.39 -0.43
N TYR A 36 22.87 5.10 -1.73
CA TYR A 36 23.95 4.43 -2.43
C TYR A 36 24.84 5.44 -3.16
N ASN A 37 26.15 5.32 -2.99
CA ASN A 37 27.12 6.07 -3.79
C ASN A 37 27.27 5.44 -5.20
N PHE A 38 28.11 6.05 -6.04
CA PHE A 38 28.40 5.55 -7.40
C PHE A 38 28.87 4.09 -7.44
N TRP A 39 29.49 3.59 -6.37
CA TRP A 39 30.01 2.24 -6.23
C TRP A 39 29.02 1.26 -5.60
N GLN A 40 27.73 1.64 -5.48
CA GLN A 40 26.68 0.83 -4.84
C GLN A 40 26.96 0.52 -3.36
N GLN A 41 27.76 1.35 -2.69
CA GLN A 41 28.01 1.20 -1.27
C GLN A 41 27.01 2.04 -0.48
N MET A 42 26.46 1.45 0.58
CA MET A 42 25.60 2.17 1.53
C MET A 42 26.39 3.27 2.23
N VAL A 43 25.90 4.50 2.11
CA VAL A 43 26.41 5.69 2.79
C VAL A 43 25.31 6.20 3.71
N PRO A 44 25.58 6.37 5.02
CA PRO A 44 24.60 6.92 5.96
C PRO A 44 24.02 8.24 5.44
N ALA A 45 22.71 8.37 5.54
CA ALA A 45 21.97 9.54 5.10
C ALA A 45 21.09 10.07 6.24
N PRO A 46 20.70 11.36 6.21
CA PRO A 46 19.67 11.87 7.10
C PRO A 46 18.39 11.03 6.99
N GLN A 47 17.66 10.90 8.10
CA GLN A 47 16.39 10.20 8.11
C GLN A 47 15.36 10.98 7.29
N ALA A 48 14.73 10.30 6.32
CA ALA A 48 13.67 10.91 5.51
C ALA A 48 12.40 11.18 6.33
N TYR A 49 12.09 10.32 7.30
CA TYR A 49 10.97 10.48 8.21
C TYR A 49 11.43 10.20 9.64
N VAL A 50 10.83 10.90 10.61
CA VAL A 50 11.01 10.64 12.03
C VAL A 50 9.61 10.45 12.60
N PRO A 51 9.32 9.35 13.31
CA PRO A 51 8.00 9.14 13.88
C PRO A 51 7.62 10.30 14.82
N ALA A 52 6.54 11.00 14.49
CA ALA A 52 6.04 12.11 15.31
C ALA A 52 5.18 11.62 16.47
N ARG A 53 4.40 10.56 16.26
CA ARG A 53 3.45 10.00 17.23
C ARG A 53 3.22 8.51 16.96
N THR A 54 2.98 7.75 18.02
CA THR A 54 2.40 6.40 17.95
C THR A 54 0.95 6.49 18.41
N LEU A 55 0.03 5.90 17.64
CA LEU A 55 -1.39 5.88 17.95
C LEU A 55 -1.84 4.45 18.22
N ARG A 56 -2.41 4.20 19.38
CA ARG A 56 -3.08 2.94 19.76
C ARG A 56 -4.60 3.12 19.69
N GLY A 57 -5.34 2.01 19.62
CA GLY A 57 -6.80 2.07 19.65
C GLY A 57 -7.29 2.66 20.98
N SER A 58 -6.63 2.29 22.08
CA SER A 58 -6.87 2.85 23.41
C SER A 58 -6.70 4.37 23.50
N ASP A 59 -5.79 4.98 22.72
CA ASP A 59 -5.63 6.45 22.67
C ASP A 59 -6.86 7.15 22.06
N LEU A 60 -7.67 6.42 21.30
CA LEU A 60 -8.91 6.89 20.68
C LEU A 60 -10.16 6.49 21.50
N GLY A 61 -9.98 5.86 22.67
CA GLY A 61 -11.09 5.30 23.44
C GLY A 61 -11.71 4.05 22.81
N LEU A 62 -10.96 3.34 21.97
CA LEU A 62 -11.37 2.10 21.32
C LEU A 62 -10.55 0.91 21.86
N ASP A 63 -11.00 -0.31 21.58
CA ASP A 63 -10.11 -1.47 21.66
C ASP A 63 -8.91 -1.30 20.71
N ASP A 64 -7.77 -1.90 21.07
CA ASP A 64 -6.54 -1.79 20.29
C ASP A 64 -6.70 -2.32 18.85
N PHE A 65 -5.98 -1.69 17.92
CA PHE A 65 -5.93 -2.11 16.52
C PHE A 65 -5.47 -3.56 16.40
N ARG A 66 -6.11 -4.33 15.51
CA ARG A 66 -5.78 -5.72 15.25
C ARG A 66 -5.49 -5.91 13.77
N ALA A 67 -4.21 -6.11 13.45
CA ALA A 67 -3.74 -6.31 12.08
C ALA A 67 -4.28 -5.26 11.09
N PRO A 68 -4.09 -3.95 11.35
CA PRO A 68 -4.46 -2.93 10.37
C PRO A 68 -3.75 -3.19 9.04
N GLN A 69 -4.45 -3.08 7.91
CA GLN A 69 -3.91 -3.46 6.59
C GLN A 69 -3.69 -2.27 5.66
N ASP A 70 -4.48 -1.20 5.77
CA ASP A 70 -4.38 -0.06 4.87
C ASP A 70 -4.85 1.23 5.56
N LEU A 71 -4.48 2.37 4.98
CA LEU A 71 -4.98 3.68 5.37
C LEU A 71 -5.15 4.59 4.16
N PHE A 72 -6.03 5.57 4.28
CA PHE A 72 -6.20 6.62 3.29
C PHE A 72 -6.29 7.99 3.96
N VAL A 73 -5.58 8.97 3.42
CA VAL A 73 -5.62 10.36 3.87
C VAL A 73 -6.40 11.18 2.85
N ALA A 74 -7.60 11.63 3.23
CA ALA A 74 -8.42 12.47 2.38
C ALA A 74 -7.86 13.91 2.29
N PRO A 75 -8.15 14.67 1.23
CA PRO A 75 -7.61 16.03 1.05
C PRO A 75 -7.99 17.04 2.14
N HIS A 76 -9.05 16.77 2.90
CA HIS A 76 -9.47 17.59 4.04
C HIS A 76 -8.87 17.13 5.38
N GLY A 77 -7.91 16.21 5.34
CA GLY A 77 -7.17 15.77 6.51
C GLY A 77 -7.83 14.66 7.34
N GLU A 78 -8.96 14.12 6.86
CA GLU A 78 -9.55 12.92 7.45
C GLU A 78 -8.69 11.70 7.09
N ILE A 79 -8.33 10.92 8.09
CA ILE A 79 -7.52 9.71 7.95
C ILE A 79 -8.42 8.51 8.25
N TYR A 80 -8.50 7.61 7.28
CA TYR A 80 -9.28 6.38 7.34
C TYR A 80 -8.32 5.22 7.53
N ILE A 81 -8.51 4.42 8.56
CA ILE A 81 -7.64 3.29 8.91
C ILE A 81 -8.47 2.01 8.82
N VAL A 82 -8.00 1.05 8.03
CA VAL A 82 -8.61 -0.27 7.90
C VAL A 82 -8.10 -1.17 9.02
N ASP A 83 -8.90 -1.33 10.07
CA ASP A 83 -8.61 -2.17 11.22
C ASP A 83 -9.17 -3.59 10.98
N SER A 84 -8.49 -4.31 10.10
CA SER A 84 -8.98 -5.52 9.45
C SER A 84 -9.34 -6.65 10.39
N GLY A 85 -8.54 -6.87 11.43
CA GLY A 85 -8.78 -7.91 12.43
C GLY A 85 -9.95 -7.61 13.37
N ASN A 86 -10.39 -6.35 13.43
CA ASN A 86 -11.59 -5.92 14.15
C ASN A 86 -12.76 -5.63 13.21
N ASN A 87 -12.64 -5.93 11.90
CA ASN A 87 -13.69 -5.75 10.89
C ASN A 87 -14.30 -4.34 10.87
N ARG A 88 -13.46 -3.31 10.97
CA ARG A 88 -13.92 -1.91 11.04
C ARG A 88 -13.01 -0.94 10.31
N ILE A 89 -13.57 0.20 9.93
CA ILE A 89 -12.82 1.38 9.46
C ILE A 89 -12.85 2.43 10.57
N VAL A 90 -11.69 2.88 11.02
CA VAL A 90 -11.55 3.94 12.02
C VAL A 90 -11.21 5.25 11.30
N CYS A 91 -12.04 6.27 11.50
CA CYS A 91 -11.86 7.59 10.88
C CYS A 91 -11.40 8.59 11.95
N VAL A 92 -10.25 9.23 11.74
CA VAL A 92 -9.70 10.26 12.63
C VAL A 92 -9.41 11.54 11.84
N ASN A 93 -9.29 12.68 12.53
CA ASN A 93 -8.85 13.93 11.88
C ASN A 93 -7.31 14.06 11.87
N GLU A 94 -6.78 15.14 11.31
CA GLU A 94 -5.33 15.43 11.25
C GLU A 94 -4.65 15.50 12.63
N LYS A 95 -5.42 15.73 13.69
CA LYS A 95 -4.94 15.75 15.08
C LYS A 95 -4.99 14.36 15.73
N PHE A 96 -5.39 13.34 14.97
CA PHE A 96 -5.65 11.98 15.42
C PHE A 96 -6.75 11.91 16.49
N GLU A 97 -7.76 12.78 16.40
CA GLU A 97 -8.98 12.69 17.21
C GLU A 97 -10.01 11.84 16.46
N LEU A 98 -10.69 10.95 17.20
CA LEU A 98 -11.70 10.07 16.62
C LEU A 98 -12.88 10.87 16.06
N ILE A 99 -13.17 10.70 14.77
CA ILE A 99 -14.36 11.24 14.11
C ILE A 99 -15.50 10.23 14.20
N ARG A 100 -15.25 9.01 13.74
CA ARG A 100 -16.22 7.91 13.73
C ARG A 100 -15.57 6.55 13.53
N VAL A 101 -16.31 5.50 13.84
CA VAL A 101 -15.98 4.11 13.51
C VAL A 101 -17.08 3.54 12.62
N VAL A 102 -16.70 2.85 11.55
CA VAL A 102 -17.62 2.13 10.66
C VAL A 102 -17.33 0.64 10.80
N SER A 103 -18.12 -0.05 11.62
CA SER A 103 -18.12 -1.53 11.71
C SER A 103 -19.28 -2.15 10.93
N GLU A 104 -20.34 -1.38 10.72
CA GLU A 104 -21.57 -1.78 10.05
C GLU A 104 -22.04 -0.63 9.14
N PHE A 105 -22.78 -0.97 8.10
CA PHE A 105 -23.37 -0.04 7.14
C PHE A 105 -24.77 -0.50 6.72
N GLN A 106 -25.54 0.39 6.10
CA GLN A 106 -26.90 0.10 5.65
C GLN A 106 -26.89 -0.43 4.21
N ASN A 107 -27.25 -1.69 4.03
CA ASN A 107 -27.49 -2.33 2.74
C ASN A 107 -29.01 -2.44 2.52
N ASN A 108 -29.57 -1.53 1.72
CA ASN A 108 -31.02 -1.50 1.41
C ASN A 108 -31.92 -1.56 2.66
N GLY A 109 -31.53 -0.81 3.71
CA GLY A 109 -32.27 -0.74 4.98
C GLY A 109 -32.02 -1.91 5.94
N ARG A 110 -31.07 -2.79 5.65
CA ARG A 110 -30.60 -3.85 6.55
C ARG A 110 -29.16 -3.58 6.97
N PRO A 111 -28.77 -3.84 8.24
CA PRO A 111 -27.38 -3.77 8.64
C PRO A 111 -26.57 -4.86 7.92
N ASP A 112 -25.39 -4.47 7.46
CA ASP A 112 -24.37 -5.30 6.83
C ASP A 112 -23.01 -4.88 7.40
N GLY A 113 -21.99 -5.73 7.31
CA GLY A 113 -20.70 -5.52 7.95
C GLY A 113 -19.54 -5.98 7.09
N PHE A 114 -18.33 -5.67 7.56
CA PHE A 114 -17.10 -6.11 6.90
C PHE A 114 -16.63 -7.47 7.42
N ASN A 115 -15.85 -8.17 6.61
CA ASN A 115 -15.13 -9.38 6.98
C ASN A 115 -13.71 -9.32 6.45
N ARG A 116 -12.77 -9.00 7.35
CA ARG A 116 -11.35 -8.75 7.07
C ARG A 116 -11.15 -7.77 5.90
N PRO A 117 -11.68 -6.53 6.01
CA PRO A 117 -11.45 -5.51 4.98
C PRO A 117 -9.95 -5.25 4.87
N SER A 118 -9.43 -5.06 3.67
CA SER A 118 -7.97 -5.10 3.39
C SER A 118 -7.45 -3.80 2.80
N GLY A 119 -8.26 -3.09 2.02
CA GLY A 119 -7.87 -1.88 1.32
C GLY A 119 -8.98 -0.84 1.32
N ILE A 120 -8.60 0.43 1.22
CA ILE A 120 -9.53 1.56 1.24
C ILE A 120 -9.13 2.67 0.28
N PHE A 121 -10.13 3.30 -0.32
CA PHE A 121 -9.97 4.54 -1.08
C PHE A 121 -11.17 5.46 -0.81
N VAL A 122 -10.94 6.76 -0.63
CA VAL A 122 -12.01 7.72 -0.38
C VAL A 122 -11.96 8.83 -1.43
N ARG A 123 -13.05 9.02 -2.17
CA ARG A 123 -13.18 10.14 -3.13
C ARG A 123 -13.44 11.46 -2.41
N ASP A 124 -13.20 12.58 -3.11
CA ASP A 124 -13.46 13.94 -2.60
C ASP A 124 -14.93 14.16 -2.18
N ASN A 125 -15.87 13.52 -2.87
CA ASN A 125 -17.29 13.52 -2.48
C ASN A 125 -17.58 12.71 -1.20
N GLY A 126 -16.56 12.05 -0.63
CA GLY A 126 -16.57 11.17 0.53
C GLY A 126 -17.24 9.82 0.30
N TRP A 127 -17.30 9.36 -0.94
CA TRP A 127 -17.60 7.96 -1.21
C TRP A 127 -16.39 7.11 -0.85
N MET A 128 -16.63 6.09 -0.05
CA MET A 128 -15.61 5.20 0.49
C MET A 128 -15.70 3.84 -0.19
N TYR A 129 -14.63 3.45 -0.86
CA TYR A 129 -14.46 2.17 -1.51
C TYR A 129 -13.65 1.28 -0.57
N VAL A 130 -14.20 0.13 -0.19
CA VAL A 130 -13.55 -0.80 0.74
C VAL A 130 -13.44 -2.16 0.08
N ALA A 131 -12.22 -2.68 0.01
CA ALA A 131 -11.96 -4.06 -0.36
C ALA A 131 -12.33 -4.97 0.83
N ASP A 132 -13.49 -5.61 0.76
CA ASP A 132 -14.05 -6.47 1.81
C ASP A 132 -13.68 -7.93 1.54
N GLN A 133 -12.39 -8.24 1.81
CA GLN A 133 -11.68 -9.39 1.26
C GLN A 133 -12.38 -10.73 1.42
N GLU A 134 -12.82 -11.09 2.64
CA GLU A 134 -13.40 -12.42 2.91
C GLU A 134 -14.91 -12.47 2.69
N ASN A 135 -15.56 -11.33 2.45
CA ASN A 135 -16.90 -11.30 1.85
C ASN A 135 -16.85 -11.30 0.31
N GLU A 136 -15.65 -11.38 -0.28
CA GLU A 136 -15.41 -11.51 -1.71
C GLU A 136 -16.03 -10.38 -2.55
N ARG A 137 -15.97 -9.14 -2.04
CA ARG A 137 -16.58 -7.97 -2.67
C ARG A 137 -15.79 -6.69 -2.44
N VAL A 138 -16.02 -5.68 -3.29
CA VAL A 138 -15.71 -4.28 -2.99
C VAL A 138 -17.02 -3.57 -2.69
N VAL A 139 -17.11 -2.90 -1.54
CA VAL A 139 -18.29 -2.11 -1.18
C VAL A 139 -18.01 -0.62 -1.34
N ILE A 140 -19.00 0.10 -1.86
CA ILE A 140 -18.94 1.55 -2.06
C ILE A 140 -20.00 2.17 -1.17
N LEU A 141 -19.55 2.94 -0.18
CA LEU A 141 -20.40 3.56 0.84
C LEU A 141 -20.42 5.08 0.67
N ASP A 142 -21.57 5.69 0.93
CA ASP A 142 -21.64 7.14 1.08
C ASP A 142 -21.06 7.61 2.44
N ARG A 143 -20.96 8.93 2.61
CA ARG A 143 -20.51 9.52 3.89
C ARG A 143 -21.40 9.16 5.08
N ARG A 144 -22.63 8.71 4.88
CA ARG A 144 -23.58 8.35 5.94
C ARG A 144 -23.55 6.85 6.27
N GLY A 145 -22.74 6.06 5.56
CA GLY A 145 -22.68 4.62 5.74
C GLY A 145 -23.85 3.88 5.07
N ASN A 146 -24.40 4.42 3.98
CA ASN A 146 -25.31 3.68 3.11
C ASN A 146 -24.52 3.04 1.97
N LEU A 147 -24.82 1.78 1.66
CA LEU A 147 -24.31 1.10 0.48
C LEU A 147 -24.86 1.77 -0.77
N LEU A 148 -23.95 2.29 -1.60
CA LEU A 148 -24.26 2.81 -2.93
C LEU A 148 -24.21 1.71 -3.97
N GLN A 149 -23.20 0.84 -3.86
CA GLN A 149 -22.90 -0.18 -4.86
C GLN A 149 -21.99 -1.26 -4.28
N GLU A 150 -22.10 -2.46 -4.83
CA GLU A 150 -21.24 -3.60 -4.53
C GLU A 150 -20.66 -4.15 -5.84
N ILE A 151 -19.36 -4.44 -5.85
CA ILE A 151 -18.66 -5.12 -6.94
C ILE A 151 -18.31 -6.52 -6.46
N THR A 152 -18.87 -7.53 -7.10
CA THR A 152 -18.65 -8.94 -6.78
C THR A 152 -17.75 -9.60 -7.83
N THR A 153 -17.55 -10.92 -7.70
CA THR A 153 -16.75 -11.69 -8.66
C THR A 153 -17.21 -11.48 -10.12
N PRO A 154 -16.27 -11.14 -11.04
CA PRO A 154 -16.56 -11.04 -12.47
C PRO A 154 -16.66 -12.39 -13.19
N ALA A 155 -16.33 -13.49 -12.50
CA ALA A 155 -16.33 -14.83 -13.08
C ALA A 155 -17.73 -15.31 -13.51
N VAL A 156 -18.79 -14.66 -13.03
CA VAL A 156 -20.17 -14.96 -13.45
C VAL A 156 -20.48 -14.39 -14.83
N GLN A 157 -19.91 -13.23 -15.16
CA GLN A 157 -20.15 -12.54 -16.43
C GLN A 157 -19.16 -12.96 -17.53
N GLU A 158 -17.93 -13.32 -17.16
CA GLU A 158 -16.85 -13.63 -18.10
C GLU A 158 -16.56 -15.14 -18.16
N GLU A 159 -17.40 -15.87 -18.90
CA GLU A 159 -17.24 -17.31 -19.09
C GLU A 159 -15.87 -17.66 -19.68
N GLY A 160 -15.13 -18.54 -19.00
CA GLY A 160 -13.84 -19.06 -19.45
C GLY A 160 -12.63 -18.16 -19.20
N LEU A 161 -12.82 -16.94 -18.68
CA LEU A 161 -11.70 -16.08 -18.28
C LEU A 161 -11.12 -16.47 -16.91
N PHE A 162 -11.97 -16.93 -16.00
CA PHE A 162 -11.61 -17.31 -14.64
C PHE A 162 -11.69 -18.82 -14.43
N SER A 163 -10.86 -19.35 -13.52
CA SER A 163 -10.95 -20.76 -13.14
C SER A 163 -12.24 -21.02 -12.34
N ALA A 164 -12.71 -22.27 -12.33
CA ALA A 164 -13.90 -22.66 -11.57
C ALA A 164 -13.75 -22.48 -10.04
N GLU A 165 -12.51 -22.41 -9.55
CA GLU A 165 -12.18 -22.20 -8.13
C GLU A 165 -11.87 -20.74 -7.79
N PHE A 166 -11.98 -19.83 -8.78
CA PHE A 166 -11.66 -18.43 -8.58
C PHE A 166 -12.55 -17.80 -7.51
N ARG A 167 -11.91 -17.11 -6.56
CA ARG A 167 -12.56 -16.34 -5.51
C ARG A 167 -12.08 -14.90 -5.59
N PHE A 168 -13.01 -13.97 -5.74
CA PHE A 168 -12.67 -12.55 -5.84
C PHE A 168 -12.32 -12.00 -4.47
N ARG A 169 -11.05 -12.04 -4.10
CA ARG A 169 -10.55 -11.60 -2.78
C ARG A 169 -9.79 -10.28 -2.92
N PRO A 170 -10.47 -9.12 -2.97
CA PRO A 170 -9.81 -7.84 -3.17
C PRO A 170 -8.89 -7.49 -1.98
N GLN A 171 -7.73 -6.92 -2.29
CA GLN A 171 -6.69 -6.52 -1.32
C GLN A 171 -6.45 -5.01 -1.34
N LYS A 172 -6.44 -4.39 -2.52
CA LYS A 172 -6.30 -2.94 -2.69
C LYS A 172 -7.35 -2.46 -3.68
N VAL A 173 -7.91 -1.29 -3.42
CA VAL A 173 -8.81 -0.59 -4.33
C VAL A 173 -8.30 0.83 -4.54
N GLY A 174 -8.39 1.33 -5.77
CA GLY A 174 -8.03 2.69 -6.13
C GLY A 174 -8.96 3.17 -7.23
N VAL A 175 -9.30 4.46 -7.23
CA VAL A 175 -10.22 5.03 -8.23
C VAL A 175 -9.57 6.24 -8.86
N ASP A 176 -9.58 6.30 -10.18
CA ASP A 176 -9.04 7.46 -10.90
C ASP A 176 -10.03 8.64 -10.92
N HIS A 177 -9.63 9.77 -11.51
CA HIS A 177 -10.50 10.95 -11.63
C HIS A 177 -11.78 10.67 -12.45
N PHE A 178 -11.72 9.79 -13.46
CA PHE A 178 -12.84 9.45 -14.33
C PHE A 178 -13.83 8.44 -13.71
N GLY A 179 -13.51 7.87 -12.56
CA GLY A 179 -14.36 6.91 -11.85
C GLY A 179 -14.12 5.46 -12.25
N ARG A 180 -13.02 5.18 -12.97
CA ARG A 180 -12.57 3.81 -13.20
C ARG A 180 -11.99 3.26 -11.90
N ILE A 181 -12.38 2.04 -11.59
CA ILE A 181 -12.05 1.38 -10.35
C ILE A 181 -11.00 0.33 -10.66
N TYR A 182 -9.88 0.40 -9.97
CA TYR A 182 -8.79 -0.55 -10.04
C TYR A 182 -8.80 -1.39 -8.78
N VAL A 183 -8.66 -2.70 -8.94
CA VAL A 183 -8.64 -3.65 -7.82
C VAL A 183 -7.47 -4.60 -7.99
N ILE A 184 -6.64 -4.70 -6.97
CA ILE A 184 -5.70 -5.81 -6.81
C ILE A 184 -6.41 -6.86 -5.96
N ALA A 185 -6.45 -8.09 -6.44
CA ALA A 185 -7.07 -9.21 -5.74
C ALA A 185 -6.08 -10.36 -5.57
N ARG A 186 -6.26 -11.10 -4.49
CA ARG A 186 -5.38 -12.21 -4.12
C ARG A 186 -5.46 -13.34 -5.16
N ASN A 187 -4.30 -13.93 -5.49
CA ASN A 187 -4.18 -14.99 -6.50
C ASN A 187 -4.65 -14.56 -7.91
N VAL A 188 -4.61 -13.25 -8.21
CA VAL A 188 -4.82 -12.72 -9.57
C VAL A 188 -3.47 -12.36 -10.14
N TYR A 189 -3.11 -13.03 -11.24
CA TYR A 189 -1.78 -12.97 -11.85
C TYR A 189 -1.77 -12.26 -13.20
N ASP A 190 -2.95 -12.00 -13.76
CA ASP A 190 -3.13 -11.30 -15.03
C ASP A 190 -2.96 -9.78 -14.91
N GLY A 191 -2.72 -9.27 -13.70
CA GLY A 191 -2.48 -7.86 -13.41
C GLY A 191 -3.54 -7.24 -12.51
N ILE A 192 -3.70 -5.92 -12.61
CA ILE A 192 -4.68 -5.16 -11.84
C ILE A 192 -6.02 -5.24 -12.55
N MET A 193 -7.08 -5.61 -11.84
CA MET A 193 -8.43 -5.70 -12.39
C MET A 193 -9.00 -4.29 -12.59
N GLU A 194 -9.48 -3.97 -13.78
CA GLU A 194 -10.16 -2.70 -14.09
C GLU A 194 -11.67 -2.93 -14.16
N PHE A 195 -12.42 -2.05 -13.48
CA PHE A 195 -13.87 -1.99 -13.48
C PHE A 195 -14.35 -0.60 -13.90
N THR A 196 -15.54 -0.57 -14.49
CA THR A 196 -16.26 0.67 -14.82
C THR A 196 -16.77 1.35 -13.56
N ILE A 197 -17.25 2.60 -13.71
CA ILE A 197 -17.96 3.30 -12.63
C ILE A 197 -19.21 2.53 -12.17
N ASP A 198 -19.84 1.77 -13.07
CA ASP A 198 -20.99 0.92 -12.80
C ASP A 198 -20.60 -0.45 -12.23
N GLY A 199 -19.30 -0.69 -12.01
CA GLY A 199 -18.79 -1.92 -11.38
C GLY A 199 -18.70 -3.11 -12.32
N GLU A 200 -18.84 -2.88 -13.63
CA GLU A 200 -18.66 -3.92 -14.64
C GLU A 200 -17.16 -4.14 -14.90
N PHE A 201 -16.76 -5.40 -14.97
CA PHE A 201 -15.37 -5.75 -15.26
C PHE A 201 -15.01 -5.45 -16.71
N ARG A 202 -13.86 -4.82 -16.94
CA ARG A 202 -13.35 -4.51 -18.29
C ARG A 202 -12.20 -5.40 -18.72
N GLY A 203 -11.37 -5.81 -17.78
CA GLY A 203 -10.14 -6.56 -18.08
C GLY A 203 -9.06 -6.32 -17.04
N PHE A 204 -7.83 -6.68 -17.42
CA PHE A 204 -6.64 -6.50 -16.61
C PHE A 204 -5.69 -5.49 -17.23
N ILE A 205 -5.01 -4.72 -16.38
CA ILE A 205 -3.94 -3.81 -16.78
C ILE A 205 -2.63 -4.15 -16.08
N GLY A 206 -1.51 -3.77 -16.69
CA GLY A 206 -0.18 -3.99 -16.09
C GLY A 206 0.24 -5.45 -16.02
N ALA A 207 -0.44 -6.33 -16.76
CA ALA A 207 -0.01 -7.70 -16.98
C ALA A 207 1.45 -7.71 -17.47
N PRO A 208 2.34 -8.52 -16.87
CA PRO A 208 3.68 -8.69 -17.41
C PRO A 208 3.59 -9.21 -18.86
N ARG A 209 4.07 -8.42 -19.82
CA ARG A 209 4.24 -8.94 -21.18
C ARG A 209 5.45 -9.85 -21.19
N VAL A 210 5.24 -11.16 -21.23
CA VAL A 210 6.33 -12.11 -21.45
C VAL A 210 6.82 -11.92 -22.89
N THR A 211 7.88 -11.16 -23.10
CA THR A 211 8.58 -11.15 -24.38
C THR A 211 9.39 -12.45 -24.49
N PRO A 212 9.03 -13.38 -25.39
CA PRO A 212 9.74 -14.64 -25.51
C PRO A 212 11.20 -14.37 -25.90
N THR A 213 12.12 -14.99 -25.19
CA THR A 213 13.55 -14.95 -25.52
C THR A 213 13.81 -15.63 -26.87
N LEU A 214 14.94 -15.33 -27.52
CA LEU A 214 15.31 -15.98 -28.78
C LEU A 214 15.40 -17.51 -28.63
N ALA A 215 15.89 -17.99 -27.47
CA ALA A 215 15.93 -19.41 -27.14
C ALA A 215 14.52 -20.00 -27.03
N GLU A 216 13.57 -19.30 -26.40
CA GLU A 216 12.17 -19.72 -26.31
C GLU A 216 11.47 -19.68 -27.67
N TYR A 217 11.80 -18.73 -28.55
CA TYR A 217 11.29 -18.68 -29.91
C TYR A 217 11.76 -19.89 -30.73
N ILE A 218 13.04 -20.26 -30.59
CA ILE A 218 13.60 -21.48 -31.19
C ILE A 218 12.93 -22.72 -30.60
N TRP A 219 12.80 -22.81 -29.27
CA TRP A 219 12.13 -23.91 -28.58
C TRP A 219 10.64 -24.03 -28.94
N ARG A 220 9.92 -22.93 -29.13
CA ARG A 220 8.52 -22.93 -29.61
C ARG A 220 8.39 -23.49 -31.01
N ARG A 221 9.43 -23.39 -31.85
CA ARG A 221 9.42 -23.93 -33.21
C ARG A 221 9.63 -25.44 -33.23
N ILE A 222 10.42 -25.98 -32.29
CA ILE A 222 10.80 -27.41 -32.23
C ILE A 222 10.04 -28.23 -31.18
N GLY A 223 9.44 -27.59 -30.18
CA GLY A 223 8.77 -28.24 -29.06
C GLY A 223 7.43 -28.87 -29.42
N THR A 224 7.03 -29.90 -28.67
CA THR A 224 5.70 -30.54 -28.80
C THR A 224 4.59 -29.62 -28.28
N LYS A 225 3.32 -29.91 -28.60
CA LYS A 225 2.18 -29.10 -28.11
C LYS A 225 2.16 -29.01 -26.58
N GLU A 226 2.37 -30.13 -25.90
CA GLU A 226 2.42 -30.21 -24.42
C GLU A 226 3.62 -29.44 -23.82
N GLN A 227 4.78 -29.43 -24.50
CA GLN A 227 5.93 -28.64 -24.06
C GLN A 227 5.68 -27.13 -24.20
N LYS A 228 4.96 -26.71 -25.25
CA LYS A 228 4.59 -25.30 -25.44
C LYS A 228 3.56 -24.82 -24.42
N GLU A 229 2.62 -25.68 -24.04
CA GLU A 229 1.65 -25.37 -22.97
C GLU A 229 2.32 -25.27 -21.61
N ARG A 230 3.30 -26.12 -21.30
CA ARG A 230 4.12 -25.98 -20.08
C ARG A 230 4.98 -24.73 -20.04
N MET A 231 5.35 -24.17 -21.20
CA MET A 231 6.06 -22.89 -21.27
C MET A 231 5.14 -21.67 -21.06
N LEU A 232 3.81 -21.79 -21.17
CA LEU A 232 2.91 -20.68 -20.82
C LEU A 232 2.69 -20.57 -19.30
N LEU A 233 3.10 -21.58 -18.53
CA LEU A 233 3.00 -21.62 -17.07
C LEU A 233 4.09 -20.82 -16.34
N PHE A 234 4.82 -19.93 -17.03
CA PHE A 234 5.91 -19.17 -16.39
C PHE A 234 5.40 -18.13 -15.41
N LEU A 235 6.16 -18.05 -14.31
CA LEU A 235 5.80 -17.60 -12.96
C LEU A 235 4.80 -16.43 -12.91
N PRO A 236 3.70 -16.58 -12.15
CA PRO A 236 2.75 -15.51 -11.97
C PRO A 236 3.40 -14.27 -11.36
N VAL A 237 3.07 -13.10 -11.90
CA VAL A 237 3.47 -11.81 -11.34
C VAL A 237 2.29 -11.28 -10.55
N GLU A 238 2.48 -11.07 -9.26
CA GLU A 238 1.45 -10.46 -8.42
C GLU A 238 1.79 -8.99 -8.20
N HIS A 239 0.78 -8.12 -8.30
CA HIS A 239 0.91 -6.76 -7.79
C HIS A 239 0.63 -6.79 -6.29
N SER A 240 1.53 -6.26 -5.47
CA SER A 240 1.31 -6.18 -4.03
C SER A 240 0.44 -4.99 -3.64
N ASN A 241 0.63 -3.86 -4.30
CA ASN A 241 -0.07 -2.62 -3.98
C ASN A 241 -0.08 -1.65 -5.17
N MET A 242 -0.91 -0.62 -5.07
CA MET A 242 -0.98 0.44 -6.06
C MET A 242 -1.46 1.77 -5.48
N ASP A 243 -1.08 2.84 -6.17
CA ASP A 243 -1.62 4.19 -5.97
C ASP A 243 -1.80 4.88 -7.32
N ILE A 244 -2.70 5.86 -7.40
CA ILE A 244 -3.09 6.51 -8.65
C ILE A 244 -2.77 8.00 -8.56
N ASP A 245 -1.96 8.50 -9.49
CA ASP A 245 -1.65 9.92 -9.55
C ASP A 245 -2.85 10.75 -10.08
N GLU A 246 -2.83 12.06 -9.87
CA GLU A 246 -3.87 12.98 -10.33
C GLU A 246 -4.11 12.95 -11.86
N ARG A 247 -3.14 12.43 -12.62
CA ARG A 247 -3.21 12.29 -14.07
C ARG A 247 -3.74 10.92 -14.51
N GLY A 248 -4.09 10.05 -13.56
CA GLY A 248 -4.62 8.71 -13.81
C GLY A 248 -3.57 7.67 -14.18
N PHE A 249 -2.29 7.89 -13.88
CA PHE A 249 -1.28 6.83 -13.97
C PHE A 249 -1.30 5.98 -12.70
N VAL A 250 -1.29 4.67 -12.88
CA VAL A 250 -1.26 3.72 -11.77
C VAL A 250 0.19 3.38 -11.45
N TYR A 251 0.65 3.78 -10.28
CA TYR A 251 1.89 3.29 -9.71
C TYR A 251 1.60 1.96 -9.03
N ALA A 252 2.36 0.92 -9.35
CA ALA A 252 2.16 -0.41 -8.79
C ALA A 252 3.49 -1.03 -8.37
N THR A 253 3.46 -1.74 -7.25
CA THR A 253 4.56 -2.59 -6.79
C THR A 253 4.29 -4.03 -7.14
N VAL A 254 5.36 -4.71 -7.54
CA VAL A 254 5.30 -6.05 -8.09
C VAL A 254 6.10 -7.01 -7.22
N VAL A 255 5.50 -8.15 -6.88
CA VAL A 255 6.10 -9.18 -6.06
C VAL A 255 6.04 -10.52 -6.80
N GLY A 256 7.15 -11.27 -6.71
CA GLY A 256 7.27 -12.58 -7.36
C GLY A 256 7.36 -12.50 -8.88
N GLY A 257 7.41 -13.68 -9.51
CA GLY A 257 7.52 -13.81 -10.96
C GLY A 257 8.93 -13.63 -11.53
N ALA A 258 9.07 -13.90 -12.83
CA ALA A 258 10.29 -13.60 -13.59
C ALA A 258 10.32 -12.12 -14.03
N VAL A 259 10.06 -11.22 -13.08
CA VAL A 259 10.08 -9.77 -13.33
C VAL A 259 11.53 -9.30 -13.32
N GLN A 260 11.92 -8.51 -14.31
CA GLN A 260 13.26 -7.91 -14.32
C GLN A 260 13.41 -7.04 -13.06
N GLU A 261 14.57 -7.06 -12.40
CA GLU A 261 14.72 -6.39 -11.09
C GLU A 261 14.30 -4.92 -11.12
N HIS A 262 14.55 -4.20 -12.23
CA HIS A 262 14.18 -2.80 -12.40
C HIS A 262 12.69 -2.53 -12.65
N GLU A 263 11.86 -3.57 -12.75
CA GLU A 263 10.41 -3.48 -12.95
C GLU A 263 9.61 -3.77 -11.68
N LYS A 264 10.26 -3.91 -10.51
CA LYS A 264 9.58 -4.03 -9.20
C LYS A 264 8.64 -2.87 -8.89
N VAL A 265 8.91 -1.70 -9.47
CA VAL A 265 8.03 -0.54 -9.47
C VAL A 265 7.64 -0.22 -10.90
N ARG A 266 6.34 -0.08 -11.15
CA ARG A 266 5.80 0.26 -12.47
C ARG A 266 4.95 1.51 -12.37
N ARG A 267 4.97 2.28 -13.46
CA ARG A 267 4.04 3.41 -13.66
C ARG A 267 3.25 3.12 -14.92
N LEU A 268 2.03 2.64 -14.76
CA LEU A 268 1.19 2.16 -15.84
C LEU A 268 0.37 3.32 -16.42
N ASN A 269 0.35 3.42 -17.74
CA ASN A 269 -0.61 4.28 -18.43
C ASN A 269 -1.98 3.57 -18.53
N ILE A 270 -2.96 4.25 -19.14
CA ILE A 270 -4.31 3.71 -19.37
C ILE A 270 -4.30 2.40 -20.18
N SER A 271 -3.34 2.24 -21.09
CA SER A 271 -3.18 1.02 -21.90
C SER A 271 -2.50 -0.12 -21.13
N GLY A 272 -2.13 0.08 -19.87
CA GLY A 272 -1.37 -0.88 -19.06
C GLY A 272 0.11 -0.97 -19.39
N ASP A 273 0.66 -0.08 -20.23
CA ASP A 273 2.09 -0.03 -20.53
C ASP A 273 2.86 0.64 -19.39
N ASN A 274 4.00 0.07 -19.01
CA ASN A 274 4.92 0.70 -18.07
C ASN A 274 5.65 1.89 -18.73
N VAL A 275 5.40 3.09 -18.23
CA VAL A 275 5.98 4.36 -18.67
C VAL A 275 6.85 5.02 -17.59
N LEU A 276 7.34 4.23 -16.62
CA LEU A 276 8.23 4.72 -15.58
C LEU A 276 9.57 5.16 -16.21
N ARG A 277 9.93 6.43 -15.99
CA ARG A 277 11.19 6.99 -16.50
C ARG A 277 12.29 6.84 -15.46
N ILE A 278 13.18 5.88 -15.64
CA ILE A 278 14.36 5.70 -14.78
C ILE A 278 15.50 6.54 -15.38
N LYS A 279 15.74 7.72 -14.81
CA LYS A 279 16.91 8.57 -15.13
C LYS A 279 18.04 8.44 -14.09
N ALA A 280 17.80 7.68 -13.03
CA ALA A 280 18.76 7.46 -11.97
C ALA A 280 19.86 6.49 -12.41
N TYR A 281 21.06 6.64 -11.81
CA TYR A 281 22.17 5.71 -12.01
C TYR A 281 21.83 4.28 -11.54
N LEU A 282 20.92 4.19 -10.57
CA LEU A 282 20.49 2.95 -9.93
C LEU A 282 18.97 2.80 -10.08
N PRO A 283 18.46 1.65 -10.60
CA PRO A 283 17.03 1.36 -10.64
C PRO A 283 16.37 1.25 -9.25
N PRO A 284 15.05 1.47 -9.12
CA PRO A 284 14.36 1.40 -7.83
C PRO A 284 14.08 -0.06 -7.43
N ILE A 285 15.11 -0.81 -7.02
CA ILE A 285 15.01 -2.26 -6.74
C ILE A 285 15.01 -2.62 -5.24
N GLY A 286 15.16 -1.59 -4.40
CA GLY A 286 15.34 -1.68 -2.96
C GLY A 286 16.82 -1.75 -2.61
N ASP A 287 17.18 -2.70 -1.77
CA ASP A 287 18.56 -2.89 -1.35
C ASP A 287 19.43 -3.52 -2.44
N TYR A 288 20.56 -2.88 -2.71
CA TYR A 288 21.61 -3.38 -3.60
C TYR A 288 22.49 -4.37 -2.83
N VAL A 289 21.97 -5.57 -2.64
CA VAL A 289 22.66 -6.62 -1.88
C VAL A 289 23.68 -7.36 -2.72
N THR A 290 24.92 -7.39 -2.25
CA THR A 290 25.99 -8.22 -2.81
C THR A 290 26.19 -9.45 -1.91
N GLY A 291 25.51 -10.57 -2.19
CA GLY A 291 25.70 -11.80 -1.43
C GLY A 291 24.44 -12.65 -1.28
N SER A 292 24.29 -13.28 -0.11
CA SER A 292 23.20 -14.22 0.22
C SER A 292 22.01 -13.57 0.94
N GLU A 293 21.94 -12.25 0.99
CA GLU A 293 20.81 -11.53 1.57
C GLU A 293 19.60 -11.59 0.63
N LEU A 294 18.40 -11.68 1.20
CA LEU A 294 17.17 -11.74 0.42
C LEU A 294 16.93 -10.39 -0.26
N PRO A 295 16.47 -10.37 -1.51
CA PRO A 295 16.15 -9.13 -2.19
C PRO A 295 14.94 -8.45 -1.55
N SER A 296 14.95 -7.11 -1.53
CA SER A 296 13.81 -6.27 -1.13
C SER A 296 12.53 -6.65 -1.86
N THR A 297 11.41 -6.58 -1.14
CA THR A 297 10.06 -6.88 -1.64
C THR A 297 9.14 -5.74 -1.24
N PHE A 298 8.73 -4.93 -2.22
CA PHE A 298 7.88 -3.80 -1.93
C PHE A 298 6.44 -4.20 -1.62
N ILE A 299 5.92 -3.65 -0.53
CA ILE A 299 4.56 -3.91 -0.02
C ILE A 299 3.61 -2.72 -0.21
N ASP A 300 4.13 -1.53 -0.47
CA ASP A 300 3.32 -0.33 -0.67
C ASP A 300 3.98 0.68 -1.61
N VAL A 301 3.17 1.52 -2.23
CA VAL A 301 3.60 2.63 -3.08
C VAL A 301 2.65 3.80 -2.95
N VAL A 302 3.20 5.02 -2.89
CA VAL A 302 2.44 6.26 -2.95
C VAL A 302 3.03 7.19 -3.99
N ALA A 303 2.18 7.68 -4.89
CA ALA A 303 2.49 8.68 -5.89
C ALA A 303 2.32 10.09 -5.29
N ARG A 304 3.18 11.01 -5.71
CA ARG A 304 3.13 12.42 -5.32
C ARG A 304 3.23 13.29 -6.56
N GLU A 305 2.99 14.58 -6.35
CA GLU A 305 3.14 15.58 -7.40
C GLU A 305 4.51 15.51 -8.08
N HIS A 306 4.58 16.04 -9.30
CA HIS A 306 5.81 16.13 -10.09
C HIS A 306 6.47 14.76 -10.41
N GLY A 307 5.71 13.66 -10.32
CA GLY A 307 6.18 12.31 -10.64
C GLY A 307 7.11 11.71 -9.57
N ILE A 308 7.12 12.29 -8.37
CA ILE A 308 7.79 11.74 -7.20
C ILE A 308 6.94 10.58 -6.68
N TYR A 309 7.56 9.51 -6.20
CA TYR A 309 6.88 8.40 -5.55
C TYR A 309 7.72 7.88 -4.40
N SER A 310 7.10 7.23 -3.42
CA SER A 310 7.79 6.43 -2.41
C SER A 310 7.25 5.02 -2.46
N VAL A 311 8.13 4.07 -2.17
CA VAL A 311 7.78 2.67 -1.96
C VAL A 311 8.16 2.27 -0.55
N LEU A 312 7.41 1.32 0.00
CA LEU A 312 7.69 0.68 1.28
C LEU A 312 8.20 -0.74 0.99
N ASP A 313 9.37 -1.05 1.53
CA ASP A 313 9.96 -2.38 1.62
C ASP A 313 9.61 -3.00 2.98
#